data_AF-A0A4V5N9G6-F1
#
_entry.id   AF-A0A4V5N9G6-F1
#
_cell.length_a   1.000
_cell.length_b   1.000
_cell.length_c   1.000
_cell.angle_alpha   90.00
_cell.angle_beta   90.00
_cell.angle_gamma   90.00
#
_symmetry.space_group_name_H-M   'P 1'
#
loop_
_entity.id
_entity.type
_entity.pdbx_description
1 polymer ?
#
loop_
_entity_poly.entity_id
_entity_poly.type
_entity_poly.pdbx_seq_one_letter_code
_entity_poly.pdbx_strand_id
1 'polypeptide(L)'
;MATFALLQHYIEYITSPTVLLTILLLVGPILYTVRLERSIAARTITPSVIPGCRSLGLTGRSNLSGQHEQHSSSNDGGPHVKALFTYPIKSCRGVELAAAEVESTGLKYDRLLTFAQLVSKPDPGQDKNSSGISEPSEEWQHQWRFITMREHPKLALVRTELWVPDSRGRATNVNGPGDNDLQVPATKPRTRSRTRGSTLIGQLEKGRKASIRPASEDWAAQGGCLMVRFPFEPDFNPLGLRTEEVTIMLPLTPTPERAEAKNYTTEDLSIWKDNPQAVNVTNEIDKLALDKLRYFLGVSNPLALFRVNSQQQRAVTRCLPTDRPKEDFKVGFADAFPVNILGLASVRATDAQLPPNADVKGKLDARRFRANIYVSGIEAFGEDTWKKITVGRRIGRDKDGLYECDAEYHVACRTARCKLPNVDPDTGVKDRNEPYTTLGKTRKVDKGAYPHPCLGMQTIPLFERGMVRVGDAIQVLESGEHYYEKMFD
;
A
#
# COMPACT_ATOMS: atom_id res chain seq x y z
N MET A 1 -45.09 37.62 -28.84
CA MET A 1 -45.53 37.00 -30.11
C MET A 1 -44.36 36.68 -31.06
N ALA A 2 -43.41 37.60 -31.30
CA ALA A 2 -42.25 37.35 -32.18
C ALA A 2 -41.34 36.18 -31.74
N THR A 3 -41.13 35.99 -30.43
CA THR A 3 -40.33 34.88 -29.88
C THR A 3 -40.97 33.50 -30.09
N PHE A 4 -42.30 33.43 -30.09
CA PHE A 4 -43.04 32.18 -30.27
C PHE A 4 -43.04 31.73 -31.73
N ALA A 5 -43.17 32.68 -32.66
CA ALA A 5 -43.05 32.43 -34.10
C ALA A 5 -41.63 31.99 -34.49
N LEU A 6 -40.60 32.59 -33.86
CA LEU A 6 -39.22 32.20 -34.07
C LEU A 6 -38.98 30.74 -33.61
N LEU A 7 -39.47 30.38 -32.42
CA LEU A 7 -39.36 29.03 -31.88
C LEU A 7 -40.06 28.00 -32.77
N GLN A 8 -41.25 28.33 -33.27
CA GLN A 8 -42.01 27.46 -34.16
C GLN A 8 -41.27 27.23 -35.48
N HIS A 9 -40.64 28.28 -36.03
CA HIS A 9 -39.81 28.18 -37.22
C HIS A 9 -38.54 27.34 -36.99
N TYR A 10 -37.90 27.46 -35.82
CA TYR A 10 -36.77 26.61 -35.45
C TYR A 10 -37.17 25.13 -35.30
N ILE A 11 -38.34 24.86 -34.73
CA ILE A 11 -38.87 23.48 -34.61
C ILE A 11 -39.15 22.90 -36.01
N GLU A 12 -39.82 23.64 -36.89
CA GLU A 12 -40.07 23.22 -38.28
C GLU A 12 -38.75 22.98 -39.04
N TYR A 13 -37.75 23.84 -38.84
CA TYR A 13 -36.43 23.68 -39.46
C TYR A 13 -35.69 22.43 -38.95
N ILE A 14 -35.67 22.18 -37.64
CA ILE A 14 -34.98 21.03 -37.05
C ILE A 14 -35.70 19.71 -37.37
N THR A 15 -37.03 19.74 -37.48
CA THR A 15 -37.85 18.57 -37.86
C THR A 15 -37.91 18.32 -39.37
N SER A 16 -37.33 19.21 -40.18
CA SER A 16 -37.25 19.03 -41.63
C SER A 16 -36.52 17.72 -41.96
N PRO A 17 -37.05 16.87 -42.87
CA PRO A 17 -36.44 15.60 -43.24
C PRO A 17 -34.96 15.73 -43.65
N THR A 18 -34.60 16.83 -44.32
CA THR A 18 -33.24 17.10 -44.78
C THR A 18 -32.30 17.41 -43.63
N VAL A 19 -32.74 18.20 -42.65
CA VAL A 19 -31.95 18.55 -41.47
C VAL A 19 -31.80 17.32 -40.57
N LEU A 20 -32.88 16.57 -40.38
CA LEU A 20 -32.87 15.34 -39.58
C LEU A 20 -31.91 14.29 -40.19
N LEU A 21 -31.95 14.10 -41.51
CA LEU A 21 -31.02 13.22 -42.24
C LEU A 21 -29.57 13.70 -42.12
N THR A 22 -29.33 15.00 -42.20
CA THR A 22 -27.98 15.59 -42.06
C THR A 22 -27.43 15.39 -40.64
N ILE A 23 -28.27 15.60 -39.60
CA ILE A 23 -27.92 15.31 -38.20
C ILE A 23 -27.63 13.82 -38.05
N LEU A 24 -28.44 12.93 -38.65
CA LEU A 24 -28.24 11.48 -38.54
C LEU A 24 -26.96 11.02 -39.24
N LEU A 25 -26.60 11.61 -40.38
CA LEU A 25 -25.36 11.30 -41.12
C LEU A 25 -24.10 11.89 -40.48
N LEU A 26 -24.20 13.02 -39.77
CA LEU A 26 -23.05 13.60 -39.04
C LEU A 26 -22.89 13.01 -37.64
N VAL A 27 -23.98 12.94 -36.87
CA VAL A 27 -23.97 12.52 -35.47
C VAL A 27 -24.07 11.00 -35.33
N GLY A 28 -24.76 10.31 -36.24
CA GLY A 28 -24.93 8.86 -36.21
C GLY A 28 -23.61 8.09 -36.25
N PRO A 29 -22.68 8.36 -37.17
CA PRO A 29 -21.35 7.74 -37.18
C PRO A 29 -20.55 8.04 -35.90
N ILE A 30 -20.65 9.26 -35.35
CA ILE A 30 -19.98 9.65 -34.10
C ILE A 30 -20.56 8.87 -32.91
N LEU A 31 -21.89 8.75 -32.82
CA LEU A 31 -22.55 7.97 -31.77
C LEU A 31 -22.24 6.47 -31.92
N TYR A 32 -22.15 5.98 -33.16
CA TYR A 32 -21.79 4.59 -33.45
C TYR A 32 -20.35 4.29 -33.06
N THR A 33 -19.38 5.15 -33.40
CA THR A 33 -17.97 4.98 -32.98
C THR A 33 -17.83 5.07 -31.47
N VAL A 34 -18.54 6.00 -30.81
CA VAL A 34 -18.58 6.07 -29.33
C VAL A 34 -19.17 4.81 -28.72
N ARG A 35 -20.25 4.23 -29.30
CA ARG A 35 -20.82 2.96 -28.83
C ARG A 35 -19.87 1.78 -29.07
N LEU A 36 -19.23 1.73 -30.23
CA LEU A 36 -18.30 0.67 -30.58
C LEU A 36 -17.07 0.72 -29.68
N GLU A 37 -16.51 1.91 -29.43
CA GLU A 37 -15.41 2.12 -28.49
C GLU A 37 -15.80 1.76 -27.05
N ARG A 38 -16.97 2.17 -26.56
CA ARG A 38 -17.48 1.73 -25.24
C ARG A 38 -17.64 0.21 -25.17
N SER A 39 -18.09 -0.42 -26.25
CA SER A 39 -18.24 -1.87 -26.33
C SER A 39 -16.88 -2.59 -26.37
N ILE A 40 -15.87 -2.00 -27.01
CA ILE A 40 -14.50 -2.53 -27.05
C ILE A 40 -13.79 -2.31 -25.71
N ALA A 41 -13.89 -1.12 -25.11
CA ALA A 41 -13.37 -0.83 -23.77
C ALA A 41 -14.03 -1.71 -22.69
N ALA A 42 -15.33 -1.98 -22.78
CA ALA A 42 -16.02 -2.95 -21.92
C ALA A 42 -15.61 -4.41 -22.19
N ARG A 43 -15.07 -4.71 -23.38
CA ARG A 43 -14.54 -6.04 -23.76
C ARG A 43 -13.08 -6.23 -23.36
N THR A 44 -12.36 -5.20 -22.93
CA THR A 44 -11.09 -5.38 -22.22
C THR A 44 -11.43 -5.98 -20.86
N ILE A 45 -11.46 -7.30 -20.78
CA ILE A 45 -11.78 -8.07 -19.57
C ILE A 45 -10.70 -7.74 -18.54
N THR A 46 -10.94 -6.75 -17.69
CA THR A 46 -10.19 -6.59 -16.45
C THR A 46 -10.55 -7.79 -15.58
N PRO A 47 -9.60 -8.65 -15.19
CA PRO A 47 -9.91 -9.81 -14.38
C PRO A 47 -10.47 -9.33 -13.03
N SER A 48 -11.77 -9.55 -12.82
CA SER A 48 -12.44 -9.28 -11.54
C SER A 48 -12.15 -10.33 -10.49
N VAL A 49 -11.54 -11.45 -10.90
CA VAL A 49 -11.17 -12.59 -10.04
C VAL A 49 -9.82 -13.11 -10.48
N ILE A 50 -8.95 -13.40 -9.51
CA ILE A 50 -7.66 -14.05 -9.75
C ILE A 50 -7.79 -15.54 -9.40
N PRO A 51 -7.62 -16.46 -10.37
CA PRO A 51 -7.73 -17.89 -10.12
C PRO A 51 -6.84 -18.34 -8.95
N GLY A 52 -7.41 -19.13 -8.03
CA GLY A 52 -6.69 -19.66 -6.86
C GLY A 52 -6.38 -18.64 -5.76
N CYS A 53 -6.82 -17.38 -5.91
CA CYS A 53 -6.59 -16.33 -4.92
C CYS A 53 -7.91 -15.75 -4.39
N ARG A 54 -7.86 -15.22 -3.17
CA ARG A 54 -8.93 -14.44 -2.53
C ARG A 54 -8.44 -13.01 -2.29
N SER A 55 -9.34 -12.05 -2.43
CA SER A 55 -9.03 -10.67 -2.02
C SER A 55 -8.84 -10.60 -0.50
N LEU A 56 -7.83 -9.86 -0.06
CA LEU A 56 -7.51 -9.60 1.34
C LEU A 56 -8.07 -8.26 1.83
N GLY A 57 -8.35 -7.33 0.91
CA GLY A 57 -8.89 -6.02 1.24
C GLY A 57 -10.28 -6.11 1.88
N LEU A 58 -10.63 -5.11 2.70
CA LEU A 58 -11.92 -5.01 3.33
C LEU A 58 -13.03 -4.93 2.27
N THR A 59 -13.99 -5.86 2.35
CA THR A 59 -15.18 -5.85 1.50
C THR A 59 -16.29 -5.09 2.21
N GLY A 60 -16.67 -3.91 1.70
CA GLY A 60 -17.78 -3.11 2.23
C GLY A 60 -17.37 -1.73 2.71
N ARG A 61 -18.03 -1.23 3.76
CA ARG A 61 -17.81 0.12 4.29
C ARG A 61 -16.50 0.18 5.09
N SER A 62 -15.72 1.23 4.85
CA SER A 62 -14.48 1.50 5.60
C SER A 62 -14.74 1.68 7.10
N ASN A 63 -13.83 1.17 7.94
CA ASN A 63 -13.86 1.40 9.38
C ASN A 63 -13.54 2.86 9.74
N LEU A 64 -12.99 3.64 8.81
CA LEU A 64 -12.79 5.10 8.95
C LEU A 64 -13.99 5.94 8.53
N SER A 65 -15.09 5.33 8.10
CA SER A 65 -16.27 6.09 7.64
C SER A 65 -16.92 6.99 8.70
N GLY A 66 -16.69 6.72 10.00
CA GLY A 66 -17.12 7.55 11.13
C GLY A 66 -15.96 8.32 11.79
N GLN A 67 -14.83 8.52 11.12
CA GLN A 67 -13.61 9.10 11.73
C GLN A 67 -13.81 10.51 12.34
N HIS A 68 -14.79 11.27 11.85
CA HIS A 68 -15.11 12.62 12.32
C HIS A 68 -16.05 12.64 13.52
N GLU A 69 -16.69 11.50 13.86
CA GLU A 69 -17.63 11.42 14.98
C GLU A 69 -16.87 11.48 16.31
N GLN A 70 -17.36 12.30 17.23
CA GLN A 70 -16.89 12.34 18.61
C GLN A 70 -17.78 11.40 19.43
N HIS A 71 -17.27 10.22 19.75
CA HIS A 71 -17.86 9.40 20.80
C HIS A 71 -17.26 9.82 22.16
N SER A 72 -18.11 9.97 23.18
CA SER A 72 -17.64 10.23 24.54
C SER A 72 -16.78 9.04 24.99
N SER A 73 -15.57 9.33 25.49
CA SER A 73 -14.60 8.34 25.98
C SER A 73 -15.15 7.37 27.02
N SER A 74 -16.28 7.71 27.66
CA SER A 74 -16.99 6.85 28.61
C SER A 74 -17.70 5.63 28.01
N ASN A 75 -18.00 5.60 26.70
CA ASN A 75 -18.78 4.52 26.07
C ASN A 75 -17.99 3.64 25.08
N ASP A 76 -16.77 4.04 24.66
CA ASP A 76 -16.06 3.43 23.53
C ASP A 76 -15.12 2.26 23.92
N GLY A 77 -15.16 1.83 25.18
CA GLY A 77 -14.17 0.89 25.72
C GLY A 77 -12.76 1.50 25.76
N GLY A 78 -11.77 0.75 26.25
CA GLY A 78 -10.38 1.20 26.27
C GLY A 78 -9.76 1.39 24.86
N PRO A 79 -8.47 1.75 24.78
CA PRO A 79 -7.76 1.90 23.52
C PRO A 79 -7.88 0.63 22.65
N HIS A 80 -8.25 0.77 21.38
CA HIS A 80 -8.42 -0.37 20.48
C HIS A 80 -8.16 -0.02 19.02
N VAL A 81 -7.88 -1.04 18.21
CA VAL A 81 -7.65 -0.91 16.76
C VAL A 81 -8.97 -0.58 16.06
N LYS A 82 -9.08 0.65 15.54
CA LYS A 82 -10.25 1.09 14.76
C LYS A 82 -10.15 0.71 13.29
N ALA A 83 -8.97 0.83 12.68
CA ALA A 83 -8.76 0.46 11.29
C ALA A 83 -7.32 0.01 11.04
N LEU A 84 -7.13 -0.88 10.07
CA LEU A 84 -5.82 -1.38 9.65
C LEU A 84 -5.59 -1.07 8.18
N PHE A 85 -4.39 -0.58 7.86
CA PHE A 85 -3.98 -0.29 6.49
C PHE A 85 -2.59 -0.85 6.20
N THR A 86 -2.45 -1.41 5.01
CA THR A 86 -1.15 -1.73 4.40
C THR A 86 -0.98 -0.92 3.12
N TYR A 87 0.26 -0.58 2.78
CA TYR A 87 0.61 0.20 1.60
C TYR A 87 1.56 -0.59 0.70
N PRO A 88 1.07 -1.53 -0.14
CA PRO A 88 1.92 -2.45 -0.90
C PRO A 88 2.99 -1.78 -1.75
N ILE A 89 2.62 -0.65 -2.36
CA ILE A 89 3.54 0.23 -3.07
C ILE A 89 3.67 1.52 -2.26
N LYS A 90 4.91 1.87 -1.93
CA LYS A 90 5.24 3.15 -1.29
C LYS A 90 4.61 4.30 -2.08
N SER A 91 4.07 5.27 -1.36
CA SER A 91 3.40 6.46 -1.92
C SER A 91 2.07 6.21 -2.65
N CYS A 92 1.65 4.97 -2.89
CA CYS A 92 0.36 4.67 -3.52
C CYS A 92 -0.78 4.57 -2.50
N ARG A 93 -2.01 4.44 -2.98
CA ARG A 93 -3.19 4.24 -2.14
C ARG A 93 -3.06 2.95 -1.31
N GLY A 94 -3.43 3.03 -0.03
CA GLY A 94 -3.40 1.87 0.86
C GLY A 94 -4.61 0.96 0.69
N VAL A 95 -4.44 -0.28 1.13
CA VAL A 95 -5.50 -1.29 1.24
C VAL A 95 -5.93 -1.36 2.70
N GLU A 96 -7.22 -1.12 2.95
CA GLU A 96 -7.79 -1.33 4.28
C GLU A 96 -8.00 -2.82 4.53
N LEU A 97 -7.67 -3.29 5.72
CA LEU A 97 -7.70 -4.69 6.11
C LEU A 97 -8.57 -4.91 7.34
N ALA A 98 -9.21 -6.07 7.45
CA ALA A 98 -9.86 -6.51 8.69
C ALA A 98 -8.86 -7.12 9.69
N ALA A 99 -7.79 -7.71 9.16
CA ALA A 99 -6.69 -8.30 9.92
C ALA A 99 -5.40 -8.25 9.08
N ALA A 100 -4.26 -8.15 9.75
CA ALA A 100 -2.95 -8.14 9.13
C ALA A 100 -1.98 -9.06 9.88
N GLU A 101 -1.27 -9.90 9.14
CA GLU A 101 -0.07 -10.55 9.65
C GLU A 101 1.01 -9.48 9.90
N VAL A 102 1.78 -9.64 10.96
CA VAL A 102 2.87 -8.74 11.34
C VAL A 102 4.15 -9.55 11.44
N GLU A 103 5.20 -9.05 10.78
CA GLU A 103 6.55 -9.57 10.78
C GLU A 103 7.47 -8.58 11.51
N SER A 104 8.71 -8.98 11.84
CA SER A 104 9.70 -8.09 12.45
C SER A 104 9.94 -6.80 11.64
N THR A 105 9.75 -6.84 10.32
CA THR A 105 9.86 -5.68 9.42
C THR A 105 8.58 -4.87 9.22
N GLY A 106 7.48 -5.25 9.87
CA GLY A 106 6.20 -4.50 9.86
C GLY A 106 5.00 -5.33 9.44
N LEU A 107 3.92 -4.67 9.01
CA LEU A 107 2.77 -5.39 8.48
C LEU A 107 3.16 -6.12 7.19
N LYS A 108 2.70 -7.37 7.05
CA LYS A 108 2.91 -8.15 5.84
C LYS A 108 2.36 -7.41 4.63
N TYR A 109 3.13 -7.44 3.54
CA TYR A 109 2.87 -6.71 2.31
C TYR A 109 2.97 -5.18 2.42
N ASP A 110 3.38 -4.58 3.54
CA ASP A 110 3.52 -3.13 3.63
C ASP A 110 4.84 -2.65 3.00
N ARG A 111 4.73 -1.69 2.06
CA ARG A 111 5.84 -0.98 1.41
C ARG A 111 6.94 -1.91 0.87
N LEU A 112 6.54 -3.03 0.27
CA LEU A 112 7.43 -3.98 -0.40
C LEU A 112 7.90 -3.48 -1.78
N LEU A 113 7.17 -2.54 -2.36
CA LEU A 113 7.42 -2.00 -3.68
C LEU A 113 7.54 -0.47 -3.63
N THR A 114 8.29 0.12 -4.56
CA THR A 114 8.32 1.57 -4.78
C THR A 114 8.57 1.89 -6.24
N PHE A 115 7.93 2.95 -6.74
CA PHE A 115 8.32 3.52 -8.03
C PHE A 115 9.57 4.38 -7.87
N ALA A 116 10.40 4.40 -8.90
CA ALA A 116 11.60 5.22 -8.98
C ALA A 116 11.76 5.79 -10.38
N GLN A 117 12.42 6.95 -10.46
CA GLN A 117 12.80 7.56 -11.72
C GLN A 117 14.32 7.57 -11.88
N LEU A 118 14.82 7.39 -13.10
CA LEU A 118 16.25 7.48 -13.38
C LEU A 118 16.64 8.96 -13.50
N VAL A 119 17.46 9.44 -12.57
CA VAL A 119 17.96 10.82 -12.58
C VAL A 119 19.38 10.80 -13.11
N SER A 120 19.64 11.62 -14.12
CA SER A 120 20.97 11.80 -14.71
C SER A 120 21.55 13.13 -14.24
N LYS A 121 22.82 13.11 -13.80
CA LYS A 121 23.58 14.32 -13.48
C LYS A 121 24.95 14.26 -14.18
N PRO A 122 25.50 15.40 -14.62
CA PRO A 122 26.88 15.43 -15.09
C PRO A 122 27.81 14.96 -13.97
N ASP A 123 28.82 14.15 -14.31
CA ASP A 123 29.84 13.74 -13.35
C ASP A 123 30.55 15.00 -12.82
N PRO A 124 30.66 15.17 -11.49
CA PRO A 124 31.35 16.33 -10.92
C PRO A 124 32.83 16.45 -11.33
N GLY A 125 33.41 15.44 -11.98
CA GLY A 125 34.78 15.47 -12.47
C GLY A 125 35.79 15.35 -11.33
N GLN A 126 36.76 14.45 -11.46
CA GLN A 126 37.98 14.54 -10.67
C GLN A 126 38.86 15.60 -11.32
N ASP A 127 38.81 16.84 -10.85
CA ASP A 127 39.98 17.74 -10.75
C ASP A 127 39.58 19.14 -10.28
N LYS A 128 39.82 19.42 -9.00
CA LYS A 128 40.04 20.80 -8.54
C LYS A 128 41.50 21.16 -8.83
N ASN A 129 41.84 21.38 -10.09
CA ASN A 129 43.05 22.16 -10.38
C ASN A 129 42.84 23.58 -9.84
N SER A 130 43.89 24.15 -9.24
CA SER A 130 43.91 25.37 -8.42
C SER A 130 43.55 26.68 -9.16
N SER A 131 42.89 26.61 -10.31
CA SER A 131 42.49 27.73 -11.17
C SER A 131 40.97 27.93 -11.31
N GLY A 132 40.15 27.12 -10.64
CA GLY A 132 38.72 27.42 -10.44
C GLY A 132 37.81 27.32 -11.68
N ILE A 133 38.31 26.76 -12.79
CA ILE A 133 37.50 26.46 -13.98
C ILE A 133 37.57 24.95 -14.21
N SER A 134 36.47 24.25 -13.92
CA SER A 134 36.28 22.85 -14.28
C SER A 134 35.76 22.76 -15.70
N GLU A 135 36.45 22.01 -16.58
CA GLU A 135 35.89 21.65 -17.88
C GLU A 135 34.62 20.82 -17.70
N PRO A 136 33.57 21.00 -18.52
CA PRO A 136 32.36 20.20 -18.41
C PRO A 136 32.67 18.74 -18.75
N SER A 137 32.44 17.84 -17.79
CA SER A 137 32.56 16.39 -18.00
C SER A 137 31.51 15.91 -19.02
N GLU A 138 31.94 15.07 -19.98
CA GLU A 138 31.06 14.38 -20.92
C GLU A 138 30.38 13.14 -20.29
N GLU A 139 30.85 12.69 -19.13
CA GLU A 139 30.31 11.52 -18.44
C GLU A 139 29.08 11.89 -17.59
N TRP A 140 28.03 11.08 -17.69
CA TRP A 140 26.79 11.25 -16.94
C TRP A 140 26.64 10.13 -15.92
N GLN A 141 26.39 10.51 -14.67
CA GLN A 141 26.03 9.57 -13.62
C GLN A 141 24.51 9.39 -13.60
N HIS A 142 24.07 8.14 -13.72
CA HIS A 142 22.67 7.76 -13.67
C HIS A 142 22.37 7.07 -12.34
N GLN A 143 21.34 7.54 -11.64
CA GLN A 143 20.94 6.97 -10.35
C GLN A 143 19.43 6.85 -10.26
N TRP A 144 18.94 5.67 -9.89
CA TRP A 144 17.53 5.49 -9.57
C TRP A 144 17.21 6.21 -8.27
N ARG A 145 16.20 7.08 -8.32
CA ARG A 145 15.68 7.78 -7.15
C ARG A 145 14.20 7.47 -7.00
N PHE A 146 13.81 6.93 -5.85
CA PHE A 146 12.41 6.69 -5.53
C PHE A 146 11.57 7.97 -5.68
N ILE A 147 10.31 7.83 -6.09
CA ILE A 147 9.37 8.95 -6.16
C ILE A 147 8.39 8.92 -4.99
N THR A 148 8.02 10.11 -4.52
CA THR A 148 7.12 10.26 -3.38
C THR A 148 5.76 10.83 -3.77
N MET A 149 4.72 10.52 -2.98
CA MET A 149 3.41 11.19 -3.10
C MET A 149 3.52 12.71 -2.93
N ARG A 150 4.56 13.19 -2.23
CA ARG A 150 4.80 14.63 -2.05
C ARG A 150 5.20 15.31 -3.36
N GLU A 151 5.98 14.61 -4.18
CA GLU A 151 6.49 15.07 -5.48
C GLU A 151 5.48 14.79 -6.59
N HIS A 152 4.86 13.60 -6.57
CA HIS A 152 3.86 13.15 -7.53
C HIS A 152 2.54 12.80 -6.81
N PRO A 153 1.69 13.78 -6.48
CA PRO A 153 0.45 13.59 -5.72
C PRO A 153 -0.53 12.58 -6.33
N LYS A 154 -0.53 12.43 -7.67
CA LYS A 154 -1.34 11.44 -8.39
C LYS A 154 -1.05 9.99 -8.02
N LEU A 155 0.08 9.70 -7.35
CA LEU A 155 0.31 8.38 -6.74
C LEU A 155 -0.80 8.00 -5.74
N ALA A 156 -1.46 8.97 -5.10
CA ALA A 156 -2.61 8.71 -4.23
C ALA A 156 -3.81 8.07 -4.96
N LEU A 157 -3.89 8.24 -6.28
CA LEU A 157 -4.94 7.69 -7.13
C LEU A 157 -4.57 6.33 -7.75
N VAL A 158 -3.32 5.88 -7.56
CA VAL A 158 -2.89 4.52 -7.93
C VAL A 158 -3.42 3.57 -6.86
N ARG A 159 -4.50 2.86 -7.20
CA ARG A 159 -5.19 1.90 -6.34
C ARG A 159 -4.44 0.58 -6.33
N THR A 160 -4.43 -0.07 -5.17
CA THR A 160 -3.83 -1.39 -5.00
C THR A 160 -4.87 -2.34 -4.43
N GLU A 161 -4.85 -3.59 -4.87
CA GLU A 161 -5.67 -4.68 -4.34
C GLU A 161 -4.78 -5.89 -4.08
N LEU A 162 -4.88 -6.46 -2.88
CA LEU A 162 -4.12 -7.63 -2.48
C LEU A 162 -4.95 -8.89 -2.67
N TRP A 163 -4.44 -9.82 -3.47
CA TRP A 163 -5.04 -11.13 -3.70
C TRP A 163 -4.07 -12.20 -3.23
N VAL A 164 -4.42 -12.93 -2.17
CA VAL A 164 -3.58 -13.97 -1.57
C VAL A 164 -4.10 -15.37 -1.90
N PRO A 165 -3.26 -16.41 -1.92
CA PRO A 165 -3.71 -17.77 -2.23
C PRO A 165 -4.85 -18.21 -1.30
N ASP A 166 -5.91 -18.79 -1.86
CA ASP A 166 -7.04 -19.28 -1.06
C ASP A 166 -6.70 -20.65 -0.45
N SER A 167 -6.29 -20.63 0.82
CA SER A 167 -6.00 -21.85 1.58
C SER A 167 -7.24 -22.72 1.84
N ARG A 168 -8.46 -22.19 1.66
CA ARG A 168 -9.70 -22.98 1.82
C ARG A 168 -9.88 -24.05 0.74
N GLY A 169 -9.20 -23.91 -0.40
CA GLY A 169 -9.06 -24.97 -1.41
C GLY A 169 -7.86 -25.90 -1.20
N ARG A 170 -6.98 -25.58 -0.23
CA ARG A 170 -5.71 -26.28 0.09
C ARG A 170 -5.64 -26.62 1.59
N ALA A 171 -6.73 -27.08 2.21
CA ALA A 171 -6.65 -27.60 3.58
C ALA A 171 -5.65 -28.77 3.61
N THR A 172 -4.55 -28.54 4.33
CA THR A 172 -3.30 -29.29 4.31
C THR A 172 -3.43 -30.61 5.07
N ASN A 173 -3.13 -31.72 4.38
CA ASN A 173 -2.26 -32.75 4.95
C ASN A 173 -0.87 -32.12 5.11
N VAL A 174 -0.41 -31.96 6.35
CA VAL A 174 0.99 -31.69 6.65
C VAL A 174 1.67 -33.06 6.81
N ASN A 175 2.44 -33.48 5.81
CA ASN A 175 3.50 -34.46 5.96
C ASN A 175 4.68 -33.98 5.10
N GLY A 176 5.68 -33.40 5.74
CA GLY A 176 7.02 -33.25 5.19
C GLY A 176 7.77 -34.60 5.21
N PRO A 177 8.87 -34.73 4.47
CA PRO A 177 9.59 -36.00 4.35
C PRO A 177 10.48 -36.26 5.59
N GLY A 178 10.23 -37.39 6.25
CA GLY A 178 11.24 -38.23 6.90
C GLY A 178 11.94 -37.72 8.15
N ASP A 179 11.44 -38.14 9.31
CA ASP A 179 12.33 -38.65 10.37
C ASP A 179 11.69 -39.93 10.91
N ASN A 180 12.27 -41.07 10.53
CA ASN A 180 11.86 -42.40 10.98
C ASN A 180 12.67 -42.72 12.23
N ASP A 181 12.11 -42.51 13.40
CA ASP A 181 12.35 -43.40 14.55
C ASP A 181 11.33 -43.11 15.64
N LEU A 182 10.50 -44.12 15.92
CA LEU A 182 9.93 -44.49 17.23
C LEU A 182 8.82 -45.51 16.97
N GLN A 183 9.21 -46.79 16.99
CA GLN A 183 8.28 -47.90 17.19
C GLN A 183 7.74 -47.86 18.62
N VAL A 184 6.41 -47.92 18.78
CA VAL A 184 5.75 -48.31 20.02
C VAL A 184 4.61 -49.30 19.68
N PRO A 185 4.40 -50.38 20.46
CA PRO A 185 3.73 -51.58 19.97
C PRO A 185 2.19 -51.49 19.99
N ALA A 186 1.62 -52.34 19.14
CA ALA A 186 0.20 -52.48 18.85
C ALA A 186 -0.65 -52.94 20.04
N THR A 187 -1.87 -52.39 20.11
CA THR A 187 -3.04 -53.11 20.64
C THR A 187 -4.20 -52.99 19.64
N LYS A 188 -4.72 -54.14 19.20
CA LYS A 188 -5.98 -54.26 18.42
C LYS A 188 -7.15 -54.48 19.40
N PRO A 189 -8.39 -54.12 19.03
CA PRO A 189 -9.26 -55.16 18.48
C PRO A 189 -10.07 -54.78 17.22
N ARG A 190 -10.37 -55.84 16.45
CA ARG A 190 -11.41 -56.12 15.43
C ARG A 190 -12.69 -55.27 15.55
N THR A 191 -13.52 -54.94 14.54
CA THR A 191 -13.86 -55.52 13.22
C THR A 191 -14.87 -54.58 12.52
N ARG A 192 -14.81 -54.39 11.19
CA ARG A 192 -15.89 -54.62 10.19
C ARG A 192 -15.61 -53.85 8.90
N SER A 193 -15.50 -54.62 7.82
CA SER A 193 -15.52 -54.21 6.42
C SER A 193 -16.72 -53.30 6.11
N ARG A 194 -16.47 -52.11 5.55
CA ARG A 194 -17.42 -51.35 4.73
C ARG A 194 -16.72 -50.86 3.47
N THR A 195 -17.32 -51.25 2.35
CA THR A 195 -17.21 -50.79 0.97
C THR A 195 -16.32 -49.57 0.66
N ARG A 196 -15.46 -49.77 -0.34
CA ARG A 196 -14.40 -48.92 -0.92
C ARG A 196 -14.89 -47.62 -1.59
N GLY A 197 -15.84 -46.91 -1.00
CA GLY A 197 -16.48 -45.72 -1.60
C GLY A 197 -16.78 -44.56 -0.64
N SER A 198 -16.46 -44.65 0.66
CA SER A 198 -16.82 -43.61 1.64
C SER A 198 -15.67 -43.17 2.57
N THR A 199 -14.42 -43.50 2.23
CA THR A 199 -13.26 -43.02 3.00
C THR A 199 -12.87 -41.62 2.54
N LEU A 200 -12.52 -40.75 3.50
CA LEU A 200 -11.97 -39.40 3.29
C LEU A 200 -10.86 -39.39 2.21
N ILE A 201 -10.10 -40.48 2.11
CA ILE A 201 -9.06 -40.73 1.09
C ILE A 201 -9.61 -40.72 -0.34
N GLY A 202 -10.77 -41.33 -0.61
CA GLY A 202 -11.38 -41.34 -1.95
C GLY A 202 -12.05 -40.02 -2.34
N GLN A 203 -12.39 -39.19 -1.35
CA GLN A 203 -12.83 -37.80 -1.55
C GLN A 203 -11.65 -36.84 -1.71
N LEU A 204 -10.52 -37.10 -1.07
CA LEU A 204 -9.26 -36.36 -1.20
C LEU A 204 -8.57 -36.61 -2.56
N GLU A 205 -8.65 -37.85 -3.10
CA GLU A 205 -8.07 -38.17 -4.41
C GLU A 205 -8.83 -37.52 -5.60
N LYS A 206 -10.14 -37.27 -5.46
CA LYS A 206 -10.96 -36.62 -6.50
C LYS A 206 -10.79 -35.10 -6.60
N GLY A 207 -10.08 -34.46 -5.67
CA GLY A 207 -9.87 -33.00 -5.64
C GLY A 207 -8.62 -32.48 -6.37
N ARG A 208 -7.73 -33.37 -6.84
CA ARG A 208 -6.50 -32.97 -7.54
C ARG A 208 -6.76 -32.76 -9.04
N LYS A 209 -7.08 -31.54 -9.43
CA LYS A 209 -6.55 -31.01 -10.71
C LYS A 209 -5.38 -30.12 -10.37
N ALA A 210 -4.17 -30.64 -10.57
CA ALA A 210 -2.98 -29.79 -10.62
C ALA A 210 -3.23 -28.68 -11.65
N SER A 211 -2.87 -27.44 -11.32
CA SER A 211 -2.88 -26.35 -12.30
C SER A 211 -2.05 -26.82 -13.50
N ILE A 212 -2.65 -26.85 -14.69
CA ILE A 212 -1.96 -27.20 -15.95
C ILE A 212 -0.97 -26.08 -16.34
N ARG A 213 -1.07 -24.91 -15.68
CA ARG A 213 -0.22 -23.75 -15.95
C ARG A 213 1.15 -23.88 -15.27
N PRO A 214 2.24 -23.44 -15.91
CA PRO A 214 3.54 -23.31 -15.27
C PRO A 214 3.44 -22.49 -13.97
N ALA A 215 4.22 -22.84 -12.95
CA ALA A 215 4.23 -22.11 -11.67
C ALA A 215 4.56 -20.61 -11.84
N SER A 216 5.36 -20.26 -12.85
CA SER A 216 5.67 -18.89 -13.26
C SER A 216 4.47 -18.10 -13.78
N GLU A 217 3.36 -18.73 -14.13
CA GLU A 217 2.11 -18.11 -14.58
C GLU A 217 0.95 -18.27 -13.57
N ASP A 218 1.11 -19.15 -12.58
CA ASP A 218 0.14 -19.36 -11.51
C ASP A 218 0.34 -18.35 -10.38
N TRP A 219 -0.58 -17.38 -10.27
CA TRP A 219 -0.56 -16.36 -9.21
C TRP A 219 -0.57 -16.97 -7.80
N ALA A 220 -1.27 -18.09 -7.57
CA ALA A 220 -1.31 -18.72 -6.26
C ALA A 220 0.03 -19.36 -5.88
N ALA A 221 0.82 -19.80 -6.87
CA ALA A 221 2.19 -20.29 -6.64
C ALA A 221 3.15 -19.14 -6.33
N GLN A 222 2.89 -17.94 -6.83
CA GLN A 222 3.70 -16.71 -6.63
C GLN A 222 3.31 -15.95 -5.35
N GLY A 223 2.78 -16.64 -4.35
CA GLY A 223 2.32 -16.04 -3.09
C GLY A 223 1.09 -15.14 -3.25
N GLY A 224 0.44 -15.14 -4.42
CA GLY A 224 -0.69 -14.30 -4.79
C GLY A 224 -0.32 -13.21 -5.80
N CYS A 225 -1.23 -12.25 -5.97
CA CYS A 225 -1.10 -11.15 -6.91
C CYS A 225 -1.46 -9.81 -6.26
N LEU A 226 -0.65 -8.80 -6.56
CA LEU A 226 -0.95 -7.39 -6.33
C LEU A 226 -1.50 -6.82 -7.63
N MET A 227 -2.77 -6.43 -7.62
CA MET A 227 -3.39 -5.73 -8.73
C MET A 227 -3.28 -4.22 -8.49
N VAL A 228 -2.79 -3.50 -9.48
CA VAL A 228 -2.57 -2.05 -9.44
C VAL A 228 -3.43 -1.41 -10.52
N ARG A 229 -4.23 -0.41 -10.13
CA ARG A 229 -5.15 0.29 -11.05
C ARG A 229 -4.97 1.79 -10.99
N PHE A 230 -5.05 2.45 -12.14
CA PHE A 230 -5.05 3.90 -12.21
C PHE A 230 -5.86 4.39 -13.42
N PRO A 231 -6.50 5.57 -13.31
CA PRO A 231 -7.20 6.16 -14.45
C PRO A 231 -6.18 6.72 -15.45
N PHE A 232 -6.46 6.55 -16.73
CA PHE A 232 -5.71 7.16 -17.82
C PHE A 232 -6.68 7.89 -18.76
N GLU A 233 -6.38 9.15 -19.04
CA GLU A 233 -7.14 9.97 -19.97
C GLU A 233 -6.17 10.51 -21.05
N PRO A 234 -6.45 10.27 -22.34
CA PRO A 234 -5.65 10.86 -23.41
C PRO A 234 -5.92 12.37 -23.55
N ASP A 235 -4.93 13.14 -24.00
CA ASP A 235 -5.01 14.62 -24.16
C ASP A 235 -6.24 15.09 -24.96
N PHE A 236 -6.71 14.29 -25.92
CA PHE A 236 -7.90 14.60 -26.72
C PHE A 236 -9.11 13.77 -26.25
N ASN A 237 -9.88 14.34 -25.33
CA ASN A 237 -11.11 13.74 -24.80
C ASN A 237 -12.26 14.78 -24.71
N PRO A 238 -12.80 15.25 -25.85
CA PRO A 238 -13.71 16.41 -25.90
C PRO A 238 -15.04 16.23 -25.16
N LEU A 239 -15.34 15.03 -24.63
CA LEU A 239 -16.58 14.71 -23.92
C LEU A 239 -16.37 13.85 -22.65
N GLY A 240 -15.13 13.68 -22.16
CA GLY A 240 -14.88 12.82 -20.99
C GLY A 240 -15.20 11.33 -21.23
N LEU A 241 -15.29 10.90 -22.50
CA LEU A 241 -15.77 9.57 -22.89
C LEU A 241 -14.68 8.49 -22.88
N ARG A 242 -13.41 8.87 -22.79
CA ARG A 242 -12.24 7.98 -22.95
C ARG A 242 -11.37 7.82 -21.70
N THR A 243 -11.96 7.86 -20.50
CA THR A 243 -11.24 7.49 -19.29
C THR A 243 -11.12 5.96 -19.22
N GLU A 244 -9.90 5.46 -19.40
CA GLU A 244 -9.56 4.05 -19.26
C GLU A 244 -9.08 3.78 -17.82
N GLU A 245 -9.44 2.64 -17.25
CA GLU A 245 -8.80 2.14 -16.02
C GLU A 245 -7.72 1.12 -16.40
N VAL A 246 -6.45 1.53 -16.34
CA VAL A 246 -5.32 0.67 -16.66
C VAL A 246 -5.06 -0.27 -15.48
N THR A 247 -4.87 -1.56 -15.75
CA THR A 247 -4.60 -2.59 -14.73
C THR A 247 -3.23 -3.23 -14.95
N ILE A 248 -2.41 -3.25 -13.91
CA ILE A 248 -1.10 -3.93 -13.86
C ILE A 248 -1.18 -5.03 -12.81
N MET A 249 -0.65 -6.22 -13.14
CA MET A 249 -0.68 -7.40 -12.26
C MET A 249 0.75 -7.77 -11.88
N LEU A 250 1.03 -7.81 -10.57
CA LEU A 250 2.37 -8.04 -10.03
C LEU A 250 2.35 -9.24 -9.07
N PRO A 251 3.40 -10.06 -9.00
CA PRO A 251 3.45 -11.14 -8.01
C PRO A 251 3.65 -10.59 -6.61
N LEU A 252 3.03 -11.22 -5.60
CA LEU A 252 3.31 -10.90 -4.20
C LEU A 252 4.63 -11.49 -3.72
N THR A 253 4.99 -12.68 -4.22
CA THR A 253 6.23 -13.38 -3.93
C THR A 253 6.69 -14.09 -5.20
N PRO A 254 7.44 -13.41 -6.10
CA PRO A 254 7.90 -14.02 -7.34
C PRO A 254 8.78 -15.23 -7.03
N THR A 255 8.59 -16.32 -7.76
CA THR A 255 9.47 -17.49 -7.66
C THR A 255 10.79 -17.21 -8.39
N PRO A 256 11.88 -17.94 -8.07
CA PRO A 256 13.15 -17.82 -8.80
C PRO A 256 12.99 -17.99 -10.31
N GLU A 257 12.16 -18.94 -10.76
CA GLU A 257 11.94 -19.20 -12.19
C GLU A 257 11.26 -18.02 -12.88
N ARG A 258 10.35 -17.32 -12.18
CA ARG A 258 9.72 -16.11 -12.72
C ARG A 258 10.71 -14.95 -12.76
N ALA A 259 11.53 -14.80 -11.74
CA ALA A 259 12.57 -13.76 -11.72
C ALA A 259 13.56 -13.92 -12.88
N GLU A 260 13.95 -15.17 -13.17
CA GLU A 260 14.77 -15.51 -14.34
C GLU A 260 14.01 -15.24 -15.65
N ALA A 261 12.79 -15.75 -15.80
CA ALA A 261 11.99 -15.57 -17.01
C ALA A 261 11.66 -14.10 -17.33
N LYS A 262 11.58 -13.24 -16.31
CA LYS A 262 11.34 -11.80 -16.42
C LYS A 262 12.62 -10.96 -16.34
N ASN A 263 13.80 -11.59 -16.29
CA ASN A 263 15.11 -10.94 -16.24
C ASN A 263 15.18 -9.84 -15.15
N TYR A 264 14.90 -10.21 -13.91
CA TYR A 264 15.03 -9.27 -12.79
C TYR A 264 16.50 -8.91 -12.56
N THR A 265 16.74 -7.62 -12.39
CA THR A 265 18.06 -7.08 -12.06
C THR A 265 18.06 -6.57 -10.63
N THR A 266 19.23 -6.56 -10.00
CA THR A 266 19.45 -5.89 -8.72
C THR A 266 20.24 -4.62 -8.98
N GLU A 267 19.72 -3.48 -8.55
CA GLU A 267 20.31 -2.16 -8.82
C GLU A 267 20.26 -1.29 -7.57
N ASP A 268 21.18 -0.33 -7.48
CA ASP A 268 21.21 0.63 -6.38
C ASP A 268 20.07 1.62 -6.51
N LEU A 269 19.26 1.71 -5.45
CA LEU A 269 18.13 2.63 -5.37
C LEU A 269 18.40 3.68 -4.30
N SER A 270 18.51 4.94 -4.69
CA SER A 270 18.64 6.04 -3.74
C SER A 270 17.32 6.26 -3.00
N ILE A 271 17.37 6.12 -1.67
CA ILE A 271 16.27 6.39 -0.73
C ILE A 271 16.79 7.30 0.38
N TRP A 272 16.44 8.59 0.30
CA TRP A 272 16.98 9.62 1.21
C TRP A 272 18.51 9.70 1.13
N LYS A 273 19.25 9.41 2.22
CA LYS A 273 20.72 9.30 2.21
C LYS A 273 21.22 7.85 2.05
N ASP A 274 20.31 6.87 1.97
CA ASP A 274 20.65 5.46 1.83
C ASP A 274 20.63 5.05 0.35
N ASN A 275 21.43 4.05 -0.02
CA ASN A 275 21.44 3.44 -1.35
C ASN A 275 21.36 1.91 -1.24
N PRO A 276 20.24 1.33 -0.75
CA PRO A 276 20.07 -0.11 -0.72
C PRO A 276 20.04 -0.70 -2.15
N GLN A 277 20.50 -1.94 -2.29
CA GLN A 277 20.20 -2.71 -3.49
C GLN A 277 18.75 -3.15 -3.47
N ALA A 278 18.04 -2.89 -4.56
CA ALA A 278 16.66 -3.27 -4.76
C ALA A 278 16.49 -4.07 -6.05
N VAL A 279 15.47 -4.93 -6.09
CA VAL A 279 15.20 -5.77 -7.26
C VAL A 279 14.32 -4.95 -8.21
N ASN A 280 14.83 -4.64 -9.41
CA ASN A 280 14.05 -4.02 -10.46
C ASN A 280 13.12 -5.07 -11.09
N VAL A 281 11.81 -4.85 -10.92
CA VAL A 281 10.75 -5.73 -11.41
C VAL A 281 9.93 -5.06 -12.50
N THR A 282 10.48 -4.04 -13.16
CA THR A 282 9.77 -3.26 -14.19
C THR A 282 9.30 -4.12 -15.36
N ASN A 283 10.01 -5.21 -15.67
CA ASN A 283 9.66 -6.17 -16.73
C ASN A 283 8.36 -6.95 -16.47
N GLU A 284 7.76 -6.80 -15.28
CA GLU A 284 6.40 -7.27 -14.99
C GLU A 284 5.32 -6.40 -15.60
N ILE A 285 5.66 -5.15 -15.92
CA ILE A 285 4.73 -4.16 -16.44
C ILE A 285 4.86 -4.13 -17.95
N ASP A 286 3.73 -4.28 -18.65
CA ASP A 286 3.68 -4.07 -20.09
C ASP A 286 4.14 -2.64 -20.45
N LYS A 287 4.88 -2.49 -21.56
CA LYS A 287 5.47 -1.21 -21.95
C LYS A 287 4.41 -0.11 -22.14
N LEU A 288 3.27 -0.43 -22.74
CA LEU A 288 2.18 0.54 -22.94
C LEU A 288 1.57 0.95 -21.59
N ALA A 289 1.37 0.01 -20.67
CA ALA A 289 0.88 0.31 -19.32
C ALA A 289 1.88 1.19 -18.54
N LEU A 290 3.19 0.94 -18.67
CA LEU A 290 4.23 1.76 -18.05
C LEU A 290 4.28 3.18 -18.64
N ASP A 291 4.17 3.31 -19.96
CA ASP A 291 4.11 4.61 -20.65
C ASP A 291 2.86 5.42 -20.21
N LYS A 292 1.69 4.76 -20.10
CA LYS A 292 0.46 5.38 -19.56
C LYS A 292 0.62 5.81 -18.11
N LEU A 293 1.26 4.99 -17.27
CA LEU A 293 1.52 5.32 -15.86
C LEU A 293 2.45 6.53 -15.76
N ARG A 294 3.53 6.57 -16.55
CA ARG A 294 4.48 7.68 -16.61
C ARG A 294 3.78 8.98 -16.97
N TYR A 295 2.96 8.96 -18.03
CA TYR A 295 2.15 10.10 -18.45
C TYR A 295 1.16 10.52 -17.35
N PHE A 296 0.42 9.56 -16.77
CA PHE A 296 -0.54 9.81 -15.70
C PHE A 296 0.13 10.55 -14.52
N LEU A 297 1.29 10.08 -14.06
CA LEU A 297 2.04 10.64 -12.93
C LEU A 297 2.76 11.95 -13.26
N GLY A 298 2.84 12.35 -14.54
CA GLY A 298 3.61 13.52 -14.98
C GLY A 298 5.11 13.36 -14.76
N VAL A 299 5.65 12.14 -14.89
CA VAL A 299 7.09 11.86 -14.76
C VAL A 299 7.71 11.91 -16.15
N SER A 300 8.71 12.76 -16.38
CA SER A 300 9.38 12.82 -17.70
C SER A 300 10.53 11.83 -17.83
N ASN A 301 11.19 11.52 -16.71
CA ASN A 301 12.31 10.59 -16.66
C ASN A 301 11.86 9.13 -16.87
N PRO A 302 12.78 8.21 -17.22
CA PRO A 302 12.49 6.78 -17.19
C PRO A 302 11.92 6.37 -15.83
N LEU A 303 10.83 5.61 -15.84
CA LEU A 303 10.11 5.15 -14.64
C LEU A 303 10.31 3.64 -14.48
N ALA A 304 10.60 3.20 -13.27
CA ALA A 304 10.77 1.79 -12.92
C ALA A 304 10.04 1.44 -11.62
N LEU A 305 9.75 0.15 -11.46
CA LEU A 305 9.20 -0.42 -10.25
C LEU A 305 10.25 -1.29 -9.56
N PHE A 306 10.53 -0.99 -8.30
CA PHE A 306 11.48 -1.70 -7.47
C PHE A 306 10.79 -2.47 -6.36
N ARG A 307 11.34 -3.63 -6.02
CA ARG A 307 10.96 -4.49 -4.89
C ARG A 307 12.10 -4.52 -3.87
N VAL A 308 11.73 -4.59 -2.58
CA VAL A 308 12.68 -4.80 -1.48
C VAL A 308 13.48 -6.08 -1.72
N ASN A 309 14.80 -5.99 -1.62
CA ASN A 309 15.65 -7.18 -1.55
C ASN A 309 15.60 -7.74 -0.11
N SER A 310 15.09 -8.97 0.06
CA SER A 310 14.96 -9.61 1.37
C SER A 310 16.31 -9.86 2.07
N GLN A 311 17.40 -9.94 1.30
CA GLN A 311 18.74 -10.15 1.84
C GLN A 311 19.42 -8.84 2.27
N GLN A 312 18.99 -7.70 1.72
CA GLN A 312 19.60 -6.39 1.95
C GLN A 312 18.57 -5.33 2.34
N GLN A 313 17.81 -5.62 3.37
CA GLN A 313 16.88 -4.66 3.96
C GLN A 313 17.63 -3.56 4.71
N ARG A 314 17.03 -2.38 4.81
CA ARG A 314 17.62 -1.24 5.52
C ARG A 314 17.52 -1.47 7.02
N ALA A 315 18.57 -1.12 7.76
CA ALA A 315 18.56 -1.17 9.22
C ALA A 315 17.80 0.03 9.81
N VAL A 316 17.06 -0.22 10.90
CA VAL A 316 16.57 0.84 11.77
C VAL A 316 17.68 1.14 12.76
N THR A 317 18.21 2.36 12.76
CA THR A 317 19.44 2.68 13.52
C THR A 317 19.23 3.50 14.77
N ARG A 318 17.98 3.90 15.05
CA ARG A 318 17.69 4.94 16.04
C ARG A 318 16.41 4.69 16.82
N CYS A 319 16.31 5.32 17.99
CA CYS A 319 15.17 5.18 18.90
C CYS A 319 14.85 3.69 19.18
N LEU A 320 15.90 2.87 19.20
CA LEU A 320 15.81 1.42 19.36
C LEU A 320 15.59 1.06 20.83
N PRO A 321 14.98 -0.11 21.11
CA PRO A 321 14.96 -0.64 22.46
C PRO A 321 16.41 -0.90 22.95
N THR A 322 16.67 -0.62 24.23
CA THR A 322 18.03 -0.69 24.81
C THR A 322 18.45 -2.11 25.20
N ASP A 323 17.50 -3.03 25.30
CA ASP A 323 17.67 -4.42 25.75
C ASP A 323 17.92 -5.41 24.61
N ARG A 324 18.11 -4.94 23.37
CA ARG A 324 18.23 -5.79 22.17
C ARG A 324 19.35 -5.35 21.22
N PRO A 325 19.97 -6.29 20.46
CA PRO A 325 20.93 -5.98 19.41
C PRO A 325 20.35 -5.04 18.35
N LYS A 326 21.18 -4.14 17.81
CA LYS A 326 20.72 -3.17 16.80
C LYS A 326 20.48 -3.82 15.44
N GLU A 327 21.21 -4.91 15.15
CA GLU A 327 21.16 -5.60 13.85
C GLU A 327 19.81 -6.28 13.56
N ASP A 328 19.00 -6.50 14.60
CA ASP A 328 17.72 -7.21 14.53
C ASP A 328 16.62 -6.37 13.86
N PHE A 329 16.77 -5.05 13.81
CA PHE A 329 15.71 -4.15 13.38
C PHE A 329 15.90 -3.73 11.94
N LYS A 330 15.03 -4.24 11.06
CA LYS A 330 15.08 -3.98 9.62
C LYS A 330 13.77 -3.41 9.11
N VAL A 331 13.86 -2.75 7.96
CA VAL A 331 12.74 -2.14 7.26
C VAL A 331 12.90 -2.28 5.76
N GLY A 332 11.79 -2.47 5.06
CA GLY A 332 11.71 -2.41 3.61
C GLY A 332 11.77 -0.96 3.10
N PHE A 333 10.84 -0.58 2.21
CA PHE A 333 10.77 0.80 1.71
C PHE A 333 9.97 1.76 2.61
N ALA A 334 9.68 1.39 3.85
CA ALA A 334 9.20 2.38 4.83
C ALA A 334 10.28 3.45 5.07
N ASP A 335 9.86 4.64 5.50
CA ASP A 335 10.80 5.77 5.62
C ASP A 335 11.86 5.51 6.70
N ALA A 336 11.42 5.02 7.86
CA ALA A 336 12.28 4.87 9.04
C ALA A 336 11.94 3.65 9.90
N PHE A 337 10.64 3.39 10.14
CA PHE A 337 10.21 2.36 11.10
C PHE A 337 9.16 1.42 10.48
N PRO A 338 9.06 0.17 10.99
CA PRO A 338 8.15 -0.86 10.48
C PRO A 338 6.65 -0.53 10.49
N VAL A 339 6.13 0.02 11.60
CA VAL A 339 4.68 0.18 11.81
C VAL A 339 4.39 1.58 12.34
N ASN A 340 3.40 2.26 11.75
CA ASN A 340 2.93 3.56 12.22
C ASN A 340 1.55 3.46 12.89
N ILE A 341 1.39 4.09 14.05
CA ILE A 341 0.13 4.15 14.81
C ILE A 341 -0.36 5.60 14.88
N LEU A 342 -1.68 5.81 14.79
CA LEU A 342 -2.28 7.14 14.90
C LEU A 342 -3.66 7.12 15.58
N GLY A 343 -3.86 7.97 16.58
CA GLY A 343 -5.15 8.19 17.22
C GLY A 343 -6.11 9.01 16.35
N LEU A 344 -7.36 8.55 16.20
CA LEU A 344 -8.40 9.33 15.53
C LEU A 344 -8.78 10.59 16.33
N ALA A 345 -8.71 10.54 17.66
CA ALA A 345 -8.89 11.72 18.51
C ALA A 345 -7.86 12.82 18.20
N SER A 346 -6.60 12.44 17.94
CA SER A 346 -5.50 13.33 17.57
C SER A 346 -5.72 13.95 16.19
N VAL A 347 -6.29 13.20 15.24
CA VAL A 347 -6.69 13.72 13.92
C VAL A 347 -7.81 14.76 14.07
N ARG A 348 -8.87 14.46 14.84
CA ARG A 348 -9.97 15.41 15.11
C ARG A 348 -9.48 16.67 15.84
N ALA A 349 -8.57 16.53 16.80
CA ALA A 349 -7.99 17.68 17.49
C ALA A 349 -7.16 18.55 16.55
N THR A 350 -6.43 17.94 15.60
CA THR A 350 -5.72 18.68 14.54
C THR A 350 -6.70 19.39 13.62
N ASP A 351 -7.78 18.72 13.22
CA ASP A 351 -8.84 19.29 12.37
C ASP A 351 -9.51 20.51 13.01
N ALA A 352 -9.81 20.44 14.32
CA ALA A 352 -10.42 21.53 15.07
C ALA A 352 -9.54 22.81 15.06
N GLN A 353 -8.22 22.64 15.02
CA GLN A 353 -7.23 23.73 15.01
C GLN A 353 -6.98 24.31 13.61
N LEU A 354 -7.50 23.70 12.54
CA LEU A 354 -7.36 24.24 11.19
C LEU A 354 -8.01 25.63 11.08
N PRO A 355 -7.46 26.54 10.25
CA PRO A 355 -8.09 27.82 9.95
C PRO A 355 -9.53 27.66 9.44
N PRO A 356 -10.49 28.53 9.82
CA PRO A 356 -11.88 28.46 9.35
C PRO A 356 -12.06 28.42 7.84
N ASN A 357 -11.13 29.02 7.08
CA ASN A 357 -11.11 29.07 5.62
C ASN A 357 -10.33 27.93 4.97
N ALA A 358 -9.77 26.99 5.73
CA ALA A 358 -9.06 25.85 5.16
C ALA A 358 -10.07 24.88 4.53
N ASP A 359 -9.86 24.54 3.26
CA ASP A 359 -10.75 23.66 2.51
C ASP A 359 -10.99 22.33 3.20
N VAL A 360 -10.01 21.83 3.94
CA VAL A 360 -10.06 20.52 4.62
C VAL A 360 -10.66 20.57 6.04
N LYS A 361 -10.98 21.74 6.60
CA LYS A 361 -11.53 21.87 7.95
C LYS A 361 -12.88 21.16 8.08
N GLY A 362 -13.05 20.40 9.16
CA GLY A 362 -14.25 19.61 9.42
C GLY A 362 -14.29 18.28 8.65
N LYS A 363 -13.30 18.04 7.78
CA LYS A 363 -13.20 16.84 6.94
C LYS A 363 -11.76 16.37 6.75
N LEU A 364 -10.87 16.69 7.69
CA LEU A 364 -9.48 16.22 7.64
C LEU A 364 -9.44 14.69 7.71
N ASP A 365 -9.08 14.06 6.60
CA ASP A 365 -9.03 12.62 6.47
C ASP A 365 -7.76 12.01 7.09
N ALA A 366 -7.94 11.08 8.03
CA ALA A 366 -6.86 10.37 8.70
C ALA A 366 -5.95 9.58 7.74
N ARG A 367 -6.45 9.18 6.56
CA ARG A 367 -5.67 8.49 5.51
C ARG A 367 -4.49 9.33 5.00
N ARG A 368 -4.57 10.67 5.11
CA ARG A 368 -3.49 11.61 4.74
C ARG A 368 -2.20 11.36 5.51
N PHE A 369 -2.29 10.82 6.73
CA PHE A 369 -1.14 10.55 7.59
C PHE A 369 -0.52 9.17 7.38
N ARG A 370 -1.16 8.31 6.58
CA ARG A 370 -0.66 6.99 6.17
C ARG A 370 -0.21 6.08 7.32
N ALA A 371 -1.00 6.06 8.40
CA ALA A 371 -0.76 5.14 9.52
C ALA A 371 -1.14 3.71 9.11
N ASN A 372 -0.50 2.72 9.73
CA ASN A 372 -0.84 1.32 9.55
C ASN A 372 -1.96 0.89 10.52
N ILE A 373 -1.91 1.39 11.76
CA ILE A 373 -2.90 1.10 12.80
C ILE A 373 -3.54 2.42 13.23
N TYR A 374 -4.84 2.54 13.02
CA TYR A 374 -5.63 3.66 13.53
C TYR A 374 -6.31 3.26 14.83
N VAL A 375 -6.28 4.15 15.82
CA VAL A 375 -6.73 3.86 17.19
C VAL A 375 -7.94 4.71 17.58
N SER A 376 -8.93 4.09 18.25
CA SER A 376 -10.00 4.77 18.99
C SER A 376 -9.92 4.42 20.49
N GLY A 377 -10.80 5.02 21.31
CA GLY A 377 -10.80 4.81 22.76
C GLY A 377 -9.67 5.52 23.50
N ILE A 378 -9.08 6.57 22.90
CA ILE A 378 -8.03 7.40 23.52
C ILE A 378 -8.41 8.89 23.49
N GLU A 379 -7.87 9.64 24.43
CA GLU A 379 -7.90 11.10 24.39
C GLU A 379 -7.02 11.64 23.25
N ALA A 380 -7.24 12.90 22.86
CA ALA A 380 -6.42 13.53 21.83
C ALA A 380 -4.95 13.54 22.25
N PHE A 381 -4.09 13.01 21.37
CA PHE A 381 -2.65 12.85 21.57
C PHE A 381 -2.27 11.90 22.71
N GLY A 382 -3.20 11.07 23.21
CA GLY A 382 -2.91 10.10 24.27
C GLY A 382 -1.82 9.10 23.88
N GLU A 383 -1.64 8.84 22.58
CA GLU A 383 -0.58 7.99 22.06
C GLU A 383 0.84 8.57 22.20
N ASP A 384 0.98 9.89 22.40
CA ASP A 384 2.28 10.59 22.42
C ASP A 384 3.20 10.14 23.57
N THR A 385 2.65 9.45 24.58
CA THR A 385 3.37 9.03 25.79
C THR A 385 3.71 7.54 25.80
N TRP A 386 3.18 6.74 24.87
CA TRP A 386 3.37 5.29 24.91
C TRP A 386 4.84 4.94 24.63
N LYS A 387 5.46 4.10 25.45
CA LYS A 387 6.81 3.56 25.25
C LYS A 387 6.77 2.09 24.87
N LYS A 388 5.84 1.35 25.44
CA LYS A 388 5.65 -0.08 25.15
C LYS A 388 4.17 -0.42 25.18
N ILE A 389 3.70 -1.15 24.19
CA ILE A 389 2.30 -1.56 24.06
C ILE A 389 2.18 -3.04 23.70
N THR A 390 1.01 -3.62 23.96
CA THR A 390 0.56 -4.85 23.31
C THR A 390 -0.61 -4.57 22.39
N VAL A 391 -0.63 -5.21 21.23
CA VAL A 391 -1.76 -5.18 20.29
C VAL A 391 -1.77 -6.45 19.44
N GLY A 392 -2.89 -7.17 19.44
CA GLY A 392 -2.98 -8.46 18.75
C GLY A 392 -2.12 -9.56 19.40
N ARG A 393 -1.81 -10.59 18.63
CA ARG A 393 -1.23 -11.85 19.13
C ARG A 393 0.00 -12.26 18.34
N ARG A 394 1.04 -12.77 19.02
CA ARG A 394 2.26 -13.30 18.40
C ARG A 394 2.37 -14.80 18.58
N ILE A 395 3.05 -15.44 17.63
CA ILE A 395 3.42 -16.86 17.71
C ILE A 395 4.88 -16.95 18.12
N GLY A 396 5.15 -17.69 19.20
CA GLY A 396 6.49 -18.04 19.64
C GLY A 396 6.74 -19.55 19.54
N ARG A 397 8.00 -19.94 19.74
CA ARG A 397 8.39 -21.34 19.89
C ARG A 397 9.36 -21.46 21.07
N ASP A 398 9.11 -22.42 21.94
CA ASP A 398 10.00 -22.80 23.02
C ASP A 398 10.27 -24.33 22.99
N LYS A 399 10.82 -24.86 24.10
CA LYS A 399 11.10 -26.29 24.27
C LYS A 399 9.84 -27.17 24.30
N ASP A 400 8.70 -26.59 24.68
CA ASP A 400 7.41 -27.29 24.88
C ASP A 400 6.51 -27.18 23.63
N GLY A 401 6.84 -26.30 22.68
CA GLY A 401 6.25 -26.26 21.35
C GLY A 401 5.96 -24.85 20.84
N LEU A 402 4.94 -24.73 19.98
CA LEU A 402 4.42 -23.43 19.56
C LEU A 402 3.47 -22.88 20.62
N TYR A 403 3.61 -21.60 20.97
CA TYR A 403 2.71 -20.91 21.87
C TYR A 403 2.24 -19.58 21.27
N GLU A 404 1.12 -19.08 21.79
CA GLU A 404 0.54 -17.80 21.40
C GLU A 404 0.43 -16.88 22.62
N CYS A 405 0.93 -15.65 22.52
CA CYS A 405 0.82 -14.65 23.58
C CYS A 405 0.64 -13.24 22.98
N ASP A 406 0.54 -12.23 23.83
CA ASP A 406 0.33 -10.86 23.38
C ASP A 406 1.52 -10.36 22.56
N ALA A 407 1.23 -9.73 21.43
CA ALA A 407 2.24 -9.15 20.57
C ALA A 407 2.73 -7.82 21.16
N GLU A 408 3.98 -7.78 21.63
CA GLU A 408 4.61 -6.59 22.21
C GLU A 408 5.27 -5.74 21.12
N TYR A 409 5.11 -4.42 21.25
CA TYR A 409 5.72 -3.43 20.36
C TYR A 409 6.48 -2.41 21.20
N HIS A 410 7.69 -2.08 20.75
CA HIS A 410 8.42 -0.90 21.21
C HIS A 410 7.89 0.32 20.46
N VAL A 411 7.43 1.32 21.20
CA VAL A 411 7.06 2.60 20.62
C VAL A 411 8.32 3.43 20.58
N ALA A 412 8.87 3.59 19.38
CA ALA A 412 10.21 4.13 19.17
C ALA A 412 10.25 5.64 19.38
N CYS A 413 9.41 6.37 18.65
CA CYS A 413 9.41 7.83 18.68
C CYS A 413 8.10 8.42 18.15
N ARG A 414 7.90 9.72 18.35
CA ARG A 414 6.85 10.47 17.68
C ARG A 414 7.14 10.56 16.19
N THR A 415 6.09 10.56 15.36
CA THR A 415 6.23 10.59 13.91
C THR A 415 6.41 12.03 13.43
N ALA A 416 7.65 12.40 13.10
CA ALA A 416 7.95 13.64 12.42
C ALA A 416 7.22 13.70 11.07
N ARG A 417 6.35 14.69 10.89
CA ARG A 417 5.53 14.85 9.69
C ARG A 417 6.23 15.75 8.69
N CYS A 418 5.99 15.42 7.42
CA CYS A 418 6.38 16.24 6.28
C CYS A 418 5.12 16.80 5.59
N LYS A 419 5.25 17.45 4.43
CA LYS A 419 4.10 17.96 3.65
C LYS A 419 3.27 16.89 2.92
N LEU A 420 3.54 15.60 3.12
CA LEU A 420 2.74 14.53 2.50
C LEU A 420 1.24 14.61 2.86
N PRO A 421 0.83 14.86 4.12
CA PRO A 421 -0.59 14.91 4.49
C PRO A 421 -1.40 16.00 3.78
N ASN A 422 -0.75 16.94 3.10
CA ASN A 422 -1.43 17.93 2.29
C ASN A 422 -2.07 17.34 1.03
N VAL A 423 -1.64 16.15 0.59
CA VAL A 423 -2.23 15.46 -0.55
C VAL A 423 -3.54 14.79 -0.13
N ASP A 424 -4.61 15.12 -0.83
CA ASP A 424 -5.89 14.44 -0.68
C ASP A 424 -5.84 13.02 -1.26
N PRO A 425 -6.21 11.99 -0.48
CA PRO A 425 -6.08 10.59 -0.90
C PRO A 425 -7.10 10.17 -1.97
N ASP A 426 -8.19 10.91 -2.16
CA ASP A 426 -9.23 10.58 -3.13
C ASP A 426 -9.15 11.42 -4.41
N THR A 427 -8.62 12.64 -4.34
CA THR A 427 -8.47 13.51 -5.51
C THR A 427 -7.04 13.61 -6.03
N GLY A 428 -6.04 13.24 -5.21
CA GLY A 428 -4.63 13.44 -5.54
C GLY A 428 -4.23 14.92 -5.63
N VAL A 429 -5.08 15.85 -5.20
CA VAL A 429 -4.78 17.28 -5.18
C VAL A 429 -4.01 17.62 -3.90
N LYS A 430 -2.92 18.37 -4.06
CA LYS A 430 -2.07 18.79 -2.96
C LYS A 430 -2.45 20.18 -2.49
N ASP A 431 -2.92 20.29 -1.26
CA ASP A 431 -3.12 21.58 -0.61
C ASP A 431 -1.76 22.29 -0.41
N ARG A 432 -1.74 23.60 -0.66
CA ARG A 432 -0.52 24.40 -0.57
C ARG A 432 0.07 24.42 0.85
N ASN A 433 -0.77 24.40 1.88
CA ASN A 433 -0.42 24.69 3.27
C ASN A 433 -0.89 23.60 4.24
N GLU A 434 -2.13 23.16 4.17
CA GLU A 434 -2.78 22.37 5.23
C GLU A 434 -2.78 20.86 4.96
N PRO A 435 -2.70 20.01 6.01
CA PRO A 435 -2.68 20.35 7.44
C PRO A 435 -1.26 20.64 7.99
N TYR A 436 -0.22 20.60 7.15
CA TYR A 436 1.16 20.73 7.63
C TYR A 436 1.44 22.05 8.35
N THR A 437 0.91 23.18 7.84
CA THR A 437 1.10 24.49 8.48
C THR A 437 0.48 24.54 9.87
N THR A 438 -0.74 24.03 10.04
CA THR A 438 -1.39 23.94 11.36
C THR A 438 -0.58 23.06 12.31
N LEU A 439 -0.17 21.86 11.87
CA LEU A 439 0.72 21.00 12.65
C LEU A 439 2.03 21.72 13.04
N GLY A 440 2.62 22.47 12.11
CA GLY A 440 3.84 23.25 12.36
C GLY A 440 3.69 24.32 13.44
N LYS A 441 2.48 24.80 13.69
CA LYS A 441 2.17 25.78 14.75
C LYS A 441 1.86 25.11 16.08
N THR A 442 1.20 23.96 16.07
CA THR A 442 0.60 23.39 17.28
C THR A 442 1.23 22.10 17.76
N ARG A 443 2.05 21.45 16.93
CA ARG A 443 2.52 20.08 17.13
C ARG A 443 4.04 19.90 17.04
N LYS A 444 4.84 20.93 17.28
CA LYS A 444 6.30 20.81 17.47
C LYS A 444 6.65 20.34 18.89
N VAL A 445 6.12 19.18 19.27
CA VAL A 445 6.16 18.66 20.65
C VAL A 445 7.40 17.85 20.98
N ASP A 446 8.18 17.44 19.97
CA ASP A 446 9.40 16.66 20.15
C ASP A 446 10.63 17.52 19.85
N LYS A 447 11.48 17.75 20.86
CA LYS A 447 12.69 18.57 20.71
C LYS A 447 13.67 17.97 19.70
N GLY A 448 13.78 16.64 19.65
CA GLY A 448 14.66 15.94 18.73
C GLY A 448 14.20 16.04 17.27
N ALA A 449 12.89 16.17 17.04
CA ALA A 449 12.31 16.32 15.71
C ALA A 449 12.33 17.76 15.19
N TYR A 450 12.68 18.76 16.01
CA TYR A 450 12.61 20.17 15.64
C TYR A 450 13.42 20.47 14.36
N PRO A 451 12.85 21.22 13.39
CA PRO A 451 11.61 21.99 13.45
C PRO A 451 10.35 21.24 12.97
N HIS A 452 10.41 19.93 12.77
CA HIS A 452 9.28 19.17 12.22
C HIS A 452 8.19 18.94 13.27
N PRO A 453 6.91 19.15 12.91
CA PRO A 453 5.81 18.80 13.80
C PRO A 453 5.59 17.29 13.84
N CYS A 454 4.98 16.80 14.92
CA CYS A 454 4.76 15.38 15.17
C CYS A 454 3.28 15.04 15.35
N LEU A 455 2.85 13.92 14.78
CA LEU A 455 1.50 13.38 14.98
C LEU A 455 1.53 11.86 14.81
N GLY A 456 1.04 11.09 15.77
CA GLY A 456 1.12 9.62 15.76
C GLY A 456 2.53 9.09 16.05
N MET A 457 2.65 7.77 16.18
CA MET A 457 3.82 7.10 16.74
C MET A 457 4.44 6.10 15.78
N GLN A 458 5.76 6.01 15.79
CA GLN A 458 6.52 4.97 15.10
C GLN A 458 6.75 3.80 16.06
N THR A 459 6.55 2.58 15.59
CA THR A 459 6.60 1.38 16.41
C THR A 459 7.39 0.27 15.73
N ILE A 460 8.00 -0.58 16.55
CA ILE A 460 8.83 -1.71 16.17
C ILE A 460 8.23 -2.97 16.82
N PRO A 461 7.81 -3.97 16.02
CA PRO A 461 7.42 -5.27 16.54
C PRO A 461 8.59 -5.92 17.28
N LEU A 462 8.34 -6.44 18.49
CA LEU A 462 9.37 -7.12 19.29
C LEU A 462 9.34 -8.65 19.13
N PHE A 463 8.79 -9.12 18.00
CA PHE A 463 8.53 -10.52 17.68
C PHE A 463 8.65 -10.76 16.17
N GLU A 464 8.83 -12.03 15.78
CA GLU A 464 9.02 -12.40 14.37
C GLU A 464 7.73 -12.56 13.58
N ARG A 465 6.68 -13.13 14.18
CA ARG A 465 5.40 -13.39 13.52
C ARG A 465 4.23 -13.18 14.47
N GLY A 466 3.23 -12.45 14.00
CA GLY A 466 1.99 -12.20 14.73
C GLY A 466 0.85 -11.77 13.83
N MET A 467 -0.26 -11.41 14.45
CA MET A 467 -1.50 -11.03 13.82
C MET A 467 -2.15 -9.90 14.62
N VAL A 468 -2.60 -8.87 13.92
CA VAL A 468 -3.44 -7.81 14.47
C VAL A 468 -4.77 -7.77 13.73
N ARG A 469 -5.86 -7.50 14.44
CA ARG A 469 -7.22 -7.40 13.90
C ARG A 469 -7.87 -6.09 14.29
N VAL A 470 -8.82 -5.63 13.46
CA VAL A 470 -9.72 -4.55 13.86
C VAL A 470 -10.52 -5.00 15.08
N GLY A 471 -10.61 -4.13 16.09
CA GLY A 471 -11.22 -4.40 17.37
C GLY A 471 -10.27 -4.94 18.45
N ASP A 472 -9.03 -5.32 18.12
CA ASP A 472 -8.06 -5.74 19.13
C ASP A 472 -7.81 -4.61 20.13
N ALA A 473 -7.85 -4.94 21.42
CA ALA A 473 -7.50 -4.03 22.49
C ALA A 473 -6.01 -3.69 22.44
N ILE A 474 -5.68 -2.46 22.82
CA ILE A 474 -4.31 -1.96 22.95
C ILE A 474 -4.05 -1.72 24.43
N GLN A 475 -3.12 -2.47 25.01
CA GLN A 475 -2.68 -2.25 26.38
C GLN A 475 -1.38 -1.46 26.38
N VAL A 476 -1.33 -0.38 27.15
CA VAL A 476 -0.09 0.37 27.39
C VAL A 476 0.65 -0.28 28.55
N LEU A 477 1.84 -0.80 28.29
CA LEU A 477 2.69 -1.44 29.29
C LEU A 477 3.62 -0.44 29.96
N GLU A 478 4.04 0.59 29.22
CA GLU A 478 4.96 1.62 29.69
C GLU A 478 4.64 2.96 29.02
N SER A 479 4.70 4.03 29.79
CA SER A 479 4.53 5.41 29.33
C SER A 479 5.71 6.28 29.75
N GLY A 480 6.02 7.31 28.97
CA GLY A 480 7.12 8.21 29.21
C GLY A 480 7.33 9.21 28.08
N GLU A 481 8.41 9.98 28.18
CA GLU A 481 8.76 10.96 27.16
C GLU A 481 9.48 10.34 25.96
N HIS A 482 9.32 11.00 24.81
CA HIS A 482 10.07 10.70 23.60
C HIS A 482 11.00 11.84 23.23
N TYR A 483 12.15 11.44 22.68
CA TYR A 483 13.08 12.33 22.02
C TYR A 483 13.46 11.69 20.69
N TYR A 484 13.09 12.34 19.59
CA TYR A 484 13.39 11.83 18.26
C TYR A 484 14.88 11.97 17.96
N GLU A 485 15.57 10.85 17.80
CA GLU A 485 16.93 10.86 17.27
C GLU A 485 16.88 11.22 15.79
N LYS A 486 17.57 12.30 15.40
CA LYS A 486 17.54 12.77 14.02
C LYS A 486 18.06 11.68 13.09
N MET A 487 17.38 11.57 11.94
CA MET A 487 17.79 10.64 10.89
C MET A 487 19.19 10.98 10.38
N PHE A 488 19.54 12.27 10.39
CA PHE A 488 20.76 12.80 9.83
C PHE A 488 21.13 14.12 10.54
N ASP A 489 22.41 14.25 10.90
CA ASP A 489 23.06 15.56 11.01
C ASP A 489 23.48 16.08 9.63
#